data_AF-A0A482ZMV8-F1
#
_entry.id   AF-A0A482ZMV8-F1
#
_cell.length_a   1.000
_cell.length_b   1.000
_cell.length_c   1.000
_cell.angle_alpha   90.00
_cell.angle_beta   90.00
_cell.angle_gamma   90.00
#
_symmetry.space_group_name_H-M   'P 1'
#
loop_
_entity.id
_entity.type
_entity.pdbx_description
1 polymer ?
#
loop_
_entity_poly.entity_id
_entity_poly.type
_entity_poly.pdbx_seq_one_letter_code
_entity_poly.pdbx_strand_id
1 'polypeptide(L)' 'MNTCNCTDKENNAKNLYNEKWEAQEQIDYALEERDVKLKMYQCPENNGWHLTSKLDSY' A
#
# COMPACT_ATOMS: atom_id res chain seq x y z
N MET A 1 12.66 11.57 6.57
CA MET A 1 11.35 10.98 6.87
C MET A 1 10.51 11.15 5.61
N ASN A 2 10.22 10.06 4.89
CA ASN A 2 9.28 10.09 3.77
C ASN A 2 7.86 10.06 4.36
N THR A 3 7.41 11.22 4.83
CA THR A 3 6.08 11.41 5.43
C THR A 3 5.10 11.80 4.32
N CYS A 4 4.24 10.87 3.91
CA CYS A 4 3.07 11.18 3.09
C CYS A 4 1.84 11.37 4.01
N ASN A 5 0.91 12.25 3.64
CA ASN A 5 -0.36 12.41 4.38
C ASN A 5 -1.41 11.38 3.94
N CYS A 6 -1.00 10.35 3.17
CA CYS A 6 -1.82 9.22 2.80
C CYS A 6 -2.24 8.44 4.04
N THR A 7 -3.48 8.68 4.45
CA THR A 7 -4.13 8.00 5.55
C THR A 7 -5.29 7.17 5.01
N ASP A 8 -5.62 6.08 5.71
CA ASP A 8 -6.87 5.37 5.42
C ASP A 8 -8.09 6.17 5.92
N LYS A 9 -9.31 5.67 5.69
CA LYS A 9 -10.56 6.32 6.13
C LYS A 9 -10.61 6.56 7.65
N GLU A 10 -9.80 5.85 8.41
CA GLU A 10 -9.68 5.97 9.87
C GLU A 10 -8.53 6.90 10.31
N ASN A 11 -7.94 7.69 9.42
CA ASN A 11 -6.77 8.56 9.69
C ASN A 11 -5.48 7.81 10.09
N ASN A 12 -5.44 6.49 9.90
CA ASN A 12 -4.24 5.69 10.13
C ASN A 12 -3.25 5.88 8.97
N ALA A 13 -1.99 6.17 9.31
CA ALA A 13 -0.92 6.28 8.32
C ALA A 13 -0.78 4.96 7.55
N LYS A 14 -0.83 5.03 6.22
CA LYS A 14 -0.58 3.86 5.38
C LYS A 14 0.91 3.59 5.31
N ASN A 15 1.28 2.31 5.25
CA ASN A 15 2.64 1.94 4.92
C ASN A 15 3.00 2.49 3.53
N LEU A 16 4.10 3.24 3.49
CA LEU A 16 4.71 3.75 2.27
C LEU A 16 5.97 2.93 2.00
N TYR A 17 5.92 2.15 0.93
CA TYR A 17 7.07 1.38 0.45
C TYR A 17 7.82 2.22 -0.57
N ASN A 18 9.13 2.40 -0.43
CA ASN A 18 9.86 3.27 -1.36
C ASN A 18 10.07 2.54 -2.69
N GLU A 19 10.27 1.23 -2.64
CA GLU A 19 10.48 0.41 -3.81
C GLU A 19 9.28 -0.48 -4.11
N LYS A 20 9.07 -0.74 -5.41
CA LYS A 20 7.97 -1.57 -5.90
C LYS A 20 8.08 -3.02 -5.44
N TRP A 21 9.31 -3.54 -5.32
CA TRP A 21 9.55 -4.93 -4.92
C TRP A 21 9.15 -5.16 -3.46
N GLU A 22 9.44 -4.21 -2.56
CA GLU A 22 9.00 -4.27 -1.15
C GLU A 22 7.47 -4.31 -1.05
N ALA A 23 6.78 -3.49 -1.85
CA ALA A 23 5.33 -3.50 -1.93
C ALA A 23 4.80 -4.84 -2.48
N GLN A 24 5.48 -5.42 -3.46
CA GLN A 24 5.10 -6.70 -4.06
C GLN A 24 5.22 -7.85 -3.06
N GLU A 25 6.35 -7.96 -2.35
CA GLU A 25 6.53 -9.01 -1.32
C GLU A 25 5.42 -8.99 -0.27
N GLN A 26 4.96 -7.80 0.11
CA GLN A 26 3.86 -7.66 1.07
C GLN A 26 2.50 -8.07 0.49
N ILE A 27 2.29 -7.89 -0.82
CA ILE A 27 1.10 -8.41 -1.51
C ILE A 27 1.15 -9.93 -1.53
N ASP A 28 2.28 -10.51 -1.91
CA ASP A 28 2.46 -11.96 -1.98
C ASP A 28 2.30 -12.59 -0.59
N TYR A 29 2.95 -12.05 0.45
CA TYR A 29 2.79 -12.49 1.83
C TYR A 29 1.32 -12.41 2.30
N ALA A 30 0.63 -11.30 2.02
CA ALA A 30 -0.78 -11.15 2.40
C ALA A 30 -1.71 -12.13 1.65
N LEU A 31 -1.37 -12.46 0.40
CA LEU A 31 -2.09 -13.45 -0.38
C LEU A 31 -1.84 -14.86 0.15
N GLU A 32 -0.60 -15.23 0.41
CA GLU A 32 -0.25 -16.58 0.90
C GLU A 32 -0.75 -16.84 2.32
N GLU A 33 -0.62 -15.87 3.22
CA GLU A 33 -0.89 -16.07 4.65
C GLU A 33 -2.34 -15.81 5.04
N ARG A 34 -3.01 -14.91 4.31
CA ARG A 34 -4.35 -14.41 4.68
C ARG A 34 -5.37 -14.53 3.56
N ASP A 35 -4.98 -15.04 2.39
CA ASP A 35 -5.80 -15.06 1.16
C ASP A 35 -6.31 -13.66 0.76
N VAL A 36 -5.59 -12.60 1.18
CA VAL A 36 -5.98 -11.21 0.90
C VAL A 36 -5.26 -10.71 -0.34
N LYS A 37 -6.03 -10.45 -1.40
CA LYS A 37 -5.53 -9.79 -2.61
C LYS A 37 -5.38 -8.29 -2.38
N LEU A 38 -4.14 -7.87 -2.15
CA LEU A 38 -3.75 -6.46 -2.13
C LEU A 38 -3.36 -5.99 -3.53
N LYS A 39 -3.58 -4.70 -3.81
CA LYS A 39 -3.08 -4.00 -4.99
C LYS A 39 -2.13 -2.89 -4.55
N MET A 40 -1.02 -2.72 -5.28
CA MET A 40 -0.16 -1.56 -5.12
C MET A 40 -0.62 -0.40 -5.99
N TYR A 41 -0.44 0.82 -5.52
CA TYR A 41 -0.58 2.05 -6.31
C TYR A 41 0.47 3.07 -5.89
N GLN A 42 0.85 3.95 -6.82
CA GLN A 42 1.84 4.98 -6.55
C GLN A 42 1.23 6.09 -5.69
N CYS A 43 1.98 6.55 -4.70
CA CYS A 43 1.59 7.66 -3.86
C CYS A 43 1.49 8.95 -4.71
N PRO A 44 0.41 9.73 -4.59
CA PRO A 44 0.27 10.97 -5.35
C PRO A 44 1.15 12.11 -4.80
N GLU A 45 1.50 12.06 -3.50
CA GLU A 45 2.32 13.10 -2.86
C GLU A 45 3.82 12.78 -2.85
N ASN A 46 4.19 11.50 -3.02
CA ASN A 46 5.57 11.03 -2.89
C ASN A 46 5.88 9.96 -3.94
N ASN A 47 7.16 9.70 -4.21
CA ASN A 47 7.60 8.65 -5.15
C ASN A 47 7.55 7.22 -4.56
N GLY A 48 6.69 6.95 -3.57
CA GLY A 48 6.54 5.63 -2.97
C GLY A 48 5.27 4.90 -3.41
N TRP A 49 5.06 3.71 -2.84
CA TRP A 49 4.01 2.76 -3.18
C TRP A 49 3.17 2.45 -1.95
N HIS A 50 1.85 2.44 -2.14
CA HIS A 50 0.87 2.07 -1.11
C HIS A 50 0.16 0.79 -1.49
N LEU A 51 -0.28 0.06 -0.48
CA LEU A 51 -1.09 -1.15 -0.64
C LEU A 51 -2.55 -0.86 -0.29
N THR A 52 -3.46 -1.42 -1.08
CA THR A 52 -4.90 -1.35 -0.84
C THR A 52 -5.54 -2.73 -1.06
N SER A 53 -6.37 -3.17 -0.12
CA SER A 53 -7.24 -4.34 -0.29
C SER A 53 -8.51 -4.02 -1.07
N LYS A 54 -8.81 -2.72 -1.28
CA LYS A 54 -9.94 -2.29 -2.08
C LYS A 54 -9.55 -2.36 -3.54
N LEU A 55 -10.09 -3.35 -4.23
CA LEU A 55 -9.98 -3.50 -5.68
C LEU A 55 -10.60 -2.33 -6.45
N ASP A 56 -11.44 -1.53 -5.77
CA ASP A 56 -12.30 -0.50 -6.33
C ASP A 56 -12.41 0.65 -5.31
N SER A 57 -11.66 1.72 -5.50
CA SER A 57 -11.96 3.03 -4.91
C SER A 57 -11.44 4.05 -5.91
N TYR A 58 -12.29 4.25 -6.92
CA TYR A 58 -12.26 5.36 -7.88
C TYR A 58 -12.31 6.71 -7.16
#